data_AF-A0A812N4B0-F1
#
_entry.id   AF-A0A812N4B0-F1
#
_cell.length_a   1.000
_cell.length_b   1.000
_cell.length_c   1.000
_cell.angle_alpha   90.00
_cell.angle_beta   90.00
_cell.angle_gamma   90.00
#
_symmetry.space_group_name_H-M   'P 1'
#
loop_
_entity.id
_entity.type
_entity.pdbx_description
1 polymer ?
#
loop_
_entity_poly.entity_id
_entity_poly.type
_entity_poly.pdbx_seq_one_letter_code
_entity_poly.pdbx_strand_id
1 'polypeptide(L)'
;MGEAFFGASVLVSVSLFLFFVKVVPRCLAARVGSAVRCEERKEHDDRAWKQLRAEGWISNLTLCFLMLSLLSAFGQWPLLLPIQTRTLWKVPLIYVADSGRSAMSLGLQYLLNRNWFKMTSEDLGLIRRRRDKWTEGVETEILTRRYGYSVKIMDAVNRRVGHLVHYGIHVLIFAYSATAHALLQTFFYLAVFRFVSHVLLEQDDCMGVVEYSGARMRDGRFGRFNLLVVSVWGGFGKAMVVMLLILKGYDREDNFHLFQAYAILALQGVIWGDTAGEVIGSFFGKLEFDVGGFGETNKKTLEGTSAVWLATAISSWWVLQVWQAGDAAFQGGMWLAICCTSTVATIMEIAAPRGTDNFFIVTGCIACLFFFI
;
A
#
# COMPACT_ATOMS: atom_id res chain seq x y z
N MET A 1 -16.98 23.41 15.72
CA MET A 1 -15.93 22.37 15.91
C MET A 1 -15.58 21.66 14.60
N GLY A 2 -16.54 21.36 13.71
CA GLY A 2 -16.29 20.67 12.44
C GLY A 2 -15.34 21.37 11.44
N GLU A 3 -15.43 22.69 11.28
CA GLU A 3 -14.58 23.43 10.32
C GLU A 3 -13.10 23.52 10.75
N ALA A 4 -12.84 23.76 12.05
CA ALA A 4 -11.48 23.79 12.60
C ALA A 4 -10.81 22.40 12.53
N PHE A 5 -11.60 21.34 12.72
CA PHE A 5 -11.15 19.95 12.60
C PHE A 5 -10.79 19.58 11.15
N PHE A 6 -11.60 20.01 10.19
CA PHE A 6 -11.35 19.82 8.77
C PHE A 6 -10.09 20.58 8.30
N GLY A 7 -9.93 21.83 8.78
CA GLY A 7 -8.73 22.62 8.54
C GLY A 7 -7.47 21.88 8.99
N ALA A 8 -7.48 21.27 10.19
CA ALA A 8 -6.32 20.55 10.73
C ALA A 8 -5.99 19.25 9.97
N SER A 9 -6.99 18.44 9.60
CA SER A 9 -6.74 17.17 8.88
C SER A 9 -6.26 17.40 7.45
N VAL A 10 -6.81 18.41 6.77
CA VAL A 10 -6.33 18.86 5.46
C VAL A 10 -4.95 19.48 5.58
N LEU A 11 -4.69 20.32 6.59
CA LEU A 11 -3.35 20.87 6.79
C LEU A 11 -2.31 19.79 7.04
N VAL A 12 -2.62 18.77 7.84
CA VAL A 12 -1.70 17.65 8.10
C VAL A 12 -1.46 16.87 6.82
N SER A 13 -2.51 16.53 6.06
CA SER A 13 -2.38 15.79 4.80
C SER A 13 -1.61 16.57 3.74
N VAL A 14 -1.87 17.88 3.62
CA VAL A 14 -1.17 18.79 2.71
C VAL A 14 0.27 19.04 3.17
N SER A 15 0.52 19.19 4.47
CA SER A 15 1.87 19.37 5.01
C SER A 15 2.71 18.10 4.84
N LEU A 16 2.11 16.92 4.97
CA LEU A 16 2.75 15.64 4.66
C LEU A 16 3.03 15.55 3.16
N PHE A 17 2.04 15.81 2.32
CA PHE A 17 2.22 15.83 0.87
C PHE A 17 3.36 16.79 0.48
N LEU A 18 3.38 18.01 1.02
CA LEU A 18 4.44 18.99 0.76
C LEU A 18 5.80 18.58 1.34
N PHE A 19 5.84 17.92 2.49
CA PHE A 19 7.07 17.37 3.06
C PHE A 19 7.65 16.29 2.12
N PHE A 20 6.83 15.33 1.68
CA PHE A 20 7.27 14.30 0.74
C PHE A 20 7.61 14.88 -0.63
N VAL A 21 6.81 15.81 -1.16
CA VAL A 21 7.08 16.50 -2.44
C VAL A 21 8.33 17.36 -2.36
N LYS A 22 8.77 17.86 -1.20
CA LYS A 22 10.04 18.62 -1.08
C LYS A 22 11.26 17.75 -0.80
N VAL A 23 11.10 16.64 -0.07
CA VAL A 23 12.21 15.76 0.32
C VAL A 23 12.55 14.76 -0.80
N VAL A 24 11.55 14.20 -1.48
CA VAL A 24 11.73 13.16 -2.51
C VAL A 24 12.45 13.64 -3.78
N PRO A 25 12.24 14.86 -4.32
CA PRO A 25 12.90 15.27 -5.57
C PRO A 25 14.41 15.44 -5.45
N ARG A 26 14.95 15.66 -4.25
CA ARG A 26 16.41 15.78 -4.06
C ARG A 26 17.15 14.47 -4.34
N CYS A 27 16.45 13.33 -4.30
CA CYS A 27 17.01 12.01 -4.61
C CYS A 27 16.99 11.67 -6.11
N LEU A 28 16.15 12.34 -6.92
CA LEU A 28 15.98 12.07 -8.36
C LEU A 28 17.02 12.77 -9.26
N ALA A 29 17.73 13.79 -8.77
CA ALA A 29 18.64 14.59 -9.59
C ALA A 29 20.03 13.97 -9.82
N ALA A 30 20.33 12.80 -9.26
CA ALA A 30 21.65 12.19 -9.29
C ALA A 30 21.70 10.95 -10.20
N ARG A 31 21.54 11.08 -11.53
CA ARG A 31 21.83 9.98 -12.49
C ARG A 31 21.78 10.42 -13.95
N VAL A 32 22.90 10.92 -14.48
CA VAL A 32 23.44 10.58 -15.82
C VAL A 32 24.93 11.00 -15.81
N GLY A 33 25.84 10.04 -15.64
CA GLY A 33 27.28 10.26 -15.67
C GLY A 33 28.01 8.99 -16.08
N SER A 34 28.82 9.11 -17.12
CA SER A 34 29.56 8.08 -17.87
C SER A 34 30.26 6.99 -17.04
N ALA A 35 30.26 5.77 -17.59
CA ALA A 35 31.15 4.62 -17.35
C ALA A 35 32.26 4.80 -16.29
N VAL A 36 31.86 4.76 -15.03
CA VAL A 36 32.74 4.63 -13.87
C VAL A 36 33.17 3.16 -13.73
N ARG A 37 34.41 2.91 -13.28
CA ARG A 37 34.97 1.56 -13.07
C ARG A 37 34.05 0.72 -12.18
N CYS A 38 33.97 -0.59 -12.46
CA CYS A 38 33.00 -1.52 -11.85
C CYS A 38 33.04 -1.54 -10.30
N GLU A 39 34.21 -1.29 -9.69
CA GLU A 39 34.36 -1.22 -8.23
C GLU A 39 33.84 0.10 -7.63
N GLU A 40 34.17 1.24 -8.22
CA GLU A 40 33.66 2.56 -7.81
C GLU A 40 32.13 2.63 -7.97
N ARG A 41 31.57 1.96 -9.00
CA ARG A 41 30.13 1.80 -9.16
C ARG A 41 29.53 1.02 -7.99
N LYS A 42 30.11 -0.10 -7.59
CA LYS A 42 29.60 -0.94 -6.50
C LYS A 42 29.57 -0.20 -5.15
N GLU A 43 30.61 0.57 -4.83
CA GLU A 43 30.65 1.37 -3.60
C GLU A 43 29.64 2.52 -3.62
N HIS A 44 29.47 3.18 -4.76
CA HIS A 44 28.44 4.20 -4.94
C HIS A 44 27.03 3.61 -4.76
N ASP A 45 26.75 2.45 -5.36
CA ASP A 45 25.45 1.77 -5.28
C ASP A 45 25.16 1.29 -3.85
N ASP A 46 26.17 0.83 -3.12
CA ASP A 46 26.04 0.46 -1.70
C ASP A 46 25.71 1.67 -0.80
N ARG A 47 26.28 2.85 -1.08
CA ARG A 47 25.94 4.08 -0.36
C ARG A 47 24.52 4.54 -0.66
N ALA A 48 24.13 4.54 -1.94
CA ALA A 48 22.78 4.87 -2.36
C ALA A 48 21.73 3.93 -1.74
N TRP A 49 22.02 2.63 -1.71
CA TRP A 49 21.19 1.62 -1.03
C TRP A 49 21.01 1.91 0.46
N LYS A 50 22.12 2.14 1.19
CA LYS A 50 22.08 2.43 2.62
C LYS A 50 21.31 3.72 2.92
N GLN A 51 21.49 4.75 2.10
CA GLN A 51 20.78 6.02 2.24
C GLN A 51 19.28 5.83 2.03
N LEU A 52 18.84 5.23 0.92
CA LEU A 52 17.41 5.01 0.66
C LEU A 52 16.77 4.16 1.76
N ARG A 53 17.49 3.15 2.24
CA ARG A 53 17.04 2.32 3.36
C ARG A 53 16.84 3.15 4.62
N ALA A 54 17.79 4.02 4.96
CA ALA A 54 17.65 4.94 6.09
C ALA A 54 16.45 5.88 5.91
N GLU A 55 16.25 6.43 4.71
CA GLU A 55 15.11 7.31 4.40
C GLU A 55 13.76 6.62 4.58
N GLY A 56 13.60 5.38 4.11
CA GLY A 56 12.34 4.64 4.33
C GLY A 56 12.16 4.16 5.78
N TRP A 57 13.24 3.92 6.54
CA TRP A 57 13.11 3.70 8.00
C TRP A 57 12.61 4.96 8.70
N ILE A 58 13.21 6.11 8.38
CA ILE A 58 12.79 7.40 8.93
C ILE A 58 11.34 7.66 8.55
N SER A 59 10.93 7.43 7.31
CA SER A 59 9.55 7.66 6.87
C SER A 59 8.54 6.82 7.64
N ASN A 60 8.84 5.54 7.89
CA ASN A 60 7.99 4.67 8.70
C ASN A 60 7.91 5.11 10.18
N LEU A 61 9.03 5.53 10.76
CA LEU A 61 9.06 6.07 12.13
C LEU A 61 8.30 7.38 12.24
N THR A 62 8.47 8.29 11.26
CA THR A 62 7.72 9.54 11.17
C THR A 62 6.23 9.28 11.07
N LEU A 63 5.80 8.30 10.28
CA LEU A 63 4.39 7.95 10.15
C LEU A 63 3.81 7.39 11.47
N CYS A 64 4.57 6.54 12.16
CA CYS A 64 4.20 6.06 13.50
C CYS A 64 4.05 7.23 14.49
N PHE A 65 5.07 8.10 14.56
CA PHE A 65 5.04 9.26 15.45
C PHE A 65 3.89 10.22 15.14
N LEU A 66 3.61 10.47 13.86
CA LEU A 66 2.48 11.26 13.41
C LEU A 66 1.16 10.66 13.90
N MET A 67 0.95 9.35 13.70
CA MET A 67 -0.27 8.68 14.15
C MET A 67 -0.46 8.80 15.67
N LEU A 68 0.61 8.57 16.44
CA LEU A 68 0.60 8.74 17.90
C LEU A 68 0.29 10.20 18.30
N SER A 69 0.86 11.17 17.57
CA SER A 69 0.62 12.60 17.79
C SER A 69 -0.82 13.00 17.48
N LEU A 70 -1.40 12.49 16.39
CA LEU A 70 -2.80 12.73 16.04
C LEU A 70 -3.74 12.14 17.10
N LEU A 71 -3.50 10.89 17.51
CA LEU A 71 -4.28 10.26 18.57
C LEU A 71 -4.18 11.05 19.88
N SER A 72 -3.00 11.54 20.23
CA SER A 72 -2.81 12.40 21.40
C SER A 72 -3.56 13.73 21.27
N ALA A 73 -3.43 14.42 20.13
CA ALA A 73 -4.04 15.73 19.88
C ALA A 73 -5.58 15.69 19.95
N PHE A 74 -6.19 14.57 19.57
CA PHE A 74 -7.64 14.38 19.64
C PHE A 74 -8.13 13.67 20.91
N GLY A 75 -7.26 13.48 21.91
CA GLY A 75 -7.61 12.78 23.14
C GLY A 75 -7.98 11.30 22.94
N GLN A 76 -7.60 10.72 21.80
CA GLN A 76 -7.87 9.34 21.40
C GLN A 76 -6.73 8.38 21.77
N TRP A 77 -5.64 8.87 22.38
CA TRP A 77 -4.57 8.02 22.89
C TRP A 77 -5.05 6.85 23.79
N PRO A 78 -6.03 7.05 24.70
CA PRO A 78 -6.57 5.96 25.51
C PRO A 78 -7.25 4.85 24.69
N LEU A 79 -7.54 5.08 23.40
CA LEU A 79 -8.07 4.03 22.53
C LEU A 79 -7.01 2.99 22.16
N LEU A 80 -5.72 3.33 22.23
CA LEU A 80 -4.65 2.35 22.01
C LEU A 80 -4.35 1.54 23.28
N LEU A 81 -4.52 2.13 24.47
CA LEU A 81 -4.11 1.52 25.73
C LEU A 81 -5.18 1.65 26.82
N PRO A 82 -5.50 0.56 27.55
CA PRO A 82 -4.93 -0.77 27.42
C PRO A 82 -5.39 -1.52 26.15
N ILE A 83 -4.55 -2.45 25.67
CA ILE A 83 -4.94 -3.34 24.58
C ILE A 83 -6.14 -4.15 25.05
N GLN A 84 -7.25 -4.08 24.33
CA GLN A 84 -8.43 -4.85 24.69
C GLN A 84 -8.11 -6.35 24.56
N THR A 85 -8.48 -7.17 25.54
CA THR A 85 -8.25 -8.63 25.50
C THR A 85 -8.85 -9.26 24.24
N ARG A 86 -9.98 -8.72 23.76
CA ARG A 86 -10.63 -9.12 22.50
C ARG A 86 -9.80 -8.78 21.25
N THR A 87 -8.89 -7.83 21.33
CA THR A 87 -7.98 -7.44 20.25
C THR A 87 -6.66 -8.20 20.33
N LEU A 88 -6.21 -8.53 21.54
CA LEU A 88 -4.90 -9.13 21.78
C LEU A 88 -4.67 -10.44 21.00
N TRP A 89 -5.67 -11.31 20.91
CA TRP A 89 -5.58 -12.56 20.12
C TRP A 89 -5.85 -12.35 18.63
N LYS A 90 -6.56 -11.29 18.26
CA LYS A 90 -6.88 -10.97 16.85
C LYS A 90 -5.64 -10.53 16.09
N VAL A 91 -4.76 -9.73 16.70
CA VAL A 91 -3.57 -9.22 15.99
C VAL A 91 -2.65 -10.37 15.52
N PRO A 92 -2.26 -11.34 16.36
CA PRO A 92 -1.51 -12.51 15.91
C PRO A 92 -2.27 -13.35 14.90
N LEU A 93 -3.57 -13.58 15.10
CA LEU A 93 -4.37 -14.39 14.18
C LEU A 93 -4.47 -13.75 12.79
N ILE A 94 -4.74 -12.45 12.74
CA ILE A 94 -4.79 -11.68 11.50
C ILE A 94 -3.41 -11.72 10.87
N TYR A 95 -2.33 -11.45 11.61
CA TYR A 95 -0.98 -11.57 11.07
C TYR A 95 -0.68 -12.96 10.49
N VAL A 96 -1.12 -14.04 11.14
CA VAL A 96 -0.97 -15.40 10.63
C VAL A 96 -1.77 -15.60 9.34
N ALA A 97 -3.03 -15.17 9.28
CA ALA A 97 -3.83 -15.23 8.04
C ALA A 97 -3.16 -14.45 6.90
N ASP A 98 -2.60 -13.30 7.25
CA ASP A 98 -1.98 -12.34 6.35
C ASP A 98 -0.58 -12.79 5.90
N SER A 99 0.08 -13.64 6.69
CA SER A 99 1.31 -14.38 6.35
C SER A 99 0.99 -15.65 5.54
N GLY A 100 -0.12 -16.32 5.83
CA GLY A 100 -0.65 -17.44 5.04
C GLY A 100 -0.92 -17.02 3.61
N ARG A 101 -1.42 -15.80 3.41
CA ARG A 101 -1.50 -15.15 2.10
C ARG A 101 -0.13 -15.02 1.42
N SER A 102 0.92 -14.61 2.14
CA SER A 102 2.27 -14.56 1.56
C SER A 102 2.73 -15.96 1.12
N ALA A 103 2.42 -17.01 1.90
CA ALA A 103 2.69 -18.39 1.50
C ALA A 103 1.89 -18.82 0.25
N MET A 104 0.61 -18.45 0.18
CA MET A 104 -0.21 -18.65 -1.02
C MET A 104 0.36 -17.92 -2.24
N SER A 105 0.79 -16.66 -2.07
CA SER A 105 1.43 -15.88 -3.12
C SER A 105 2.72 -16.53 -3.58
N LEU A 106 3.53 -17.07 -2.68
CA LEU A 106 4.73 -17.83 -3.04
C LEU A 106 4.41 -19.10 -3.84
N GLY A 107 3.37 -19.83 -3.44
CA GLY A 107 2.89 -21.01 -4.15
C GLY A 107 2.38 -20.67 -5.55
N LEU A 108 1.56 -19.62 -5.66
CA LEU A 108 1.06 -19.12 -6.95
C LEU A 108 2.20 -18.61 -7.83
N GLN A 109 3.13 -17.84 -7.27
CA GLN A 109 4.33 -17.38 -7.97
C GLN A 109 5.10 -18.56 -8.52
N TYR A 110 5.32 -19.61 -7.71
CA TYR A 110 5.99 -20.81 -8.18
C TYR A 110 5.26 -21.47 -9.35
N LEU A 111 3.95 -21.67 -9.23
CA LEU A 111 3.13 -22.30 -10.27
C LEU A 111 3.11 -21.47 -11.56
N LEU A 112 2.86 -20.16 -11.48
CA LEU A 112 2.84 -19.27 -12.64
C LEU A 112 4.23 -19.20 -13.30
N ASN A 113 5.27 -18.95 -12.52
CA ASN A 113 6.62 -18.79 -13.05
C ASN A 113 7.11 -20.09 -13.70
N ARG A 114 6.85 -21.24 -13.07
CA ARG A 114 7.31 -22.54 -13.58
C ARG A 114 6.47 -23.04 -14.76
N ASN A 115 5.15 -22.99 -14.66
CA ASN A 115 4.27 -23.65 -15.63
C ASN A 115 3.90 -22.73 -16.79
N TRP A 116 3.66 -21.44 -16.52
CA TRP A 116 3.24 -20.48 -17.54
C TRP A 116 4.45 -19.79 -18.18
N PHE A 117 5.34 -19.23 -17.38
CA PHE A 117 6.49 -18.46 -17.86
C PHE A 117 7.74 -19.29 -18.11
N LYS A 118 7.70 -20.60 -17.80
CA LYS A 118 8.78 -21.56 -18.03
C LYS A 118 10.12 -21.14 -17.39
N MET A 119 10.07 -20.49 -16.24
CA MET A 119 11.27 -20.08 -15.52
C MET A 119 12.09 -21.29 -15.06
N THR A 120 13.41 -21.17 -15.20
CA THR A 120 14.35 -22.18 -14.70
C THR A 120 14.36 -22.19 -13.17
N SER A 121 14.73 -23.34 -12.57
CA SER A 121 14.84 -23.45 -11.11
C SER A 121 15.92 -22.52 -10.55
N GLU A 122 16.96 -22.25 -11.33
CA GLU A 122 18.03 -21.31 -10.99
C GLU A 122 17.48 -19.88 -10.88
N ASP A 123 16.71 -19.42 -11.86
CA ASP A 123 16.11 -18.09 -11.84
C ASP A 123 15.09 -17.94 -10.70
N LEU A 124 14.30 -18.97 -10.44
CA LEU A 124 13.42 -19.01 -9.27
C LEU A 124 14.21 -18.91 -7.96
N GLY A 125 15.35 -19.60 -7.88
CA GLY A 125 16.29 -19.48 -6.77
C GLY A 125 16.83 -18.07 -6.64
N LEU A 126 17.21 -17.43 -7.75
CA LEU A 126 17.71 -16.06 -7.78
C LEU A 126 16.69 -15.06 -7.22
N ILE A 127 15.43 -15.13 -7.69
CA ILE A 127 14.34 -14.21 -7.30
C ILE A 127 14.00 -14.31 -5.81
N ARG A 128 14.18 -15.50 -5.21
CA ARG A 128 13.87 -15.79 -3.80
C ARG A 128 14.97 -15.38 -2.84
N ARG A 129 16.21 -15.27 -3.30
CA ARG A 129 17.36 -14.85 -2.47
C ARG A 129 17.24 -13.40 -2.00
N ARG A 130 18.07 -13.08 -1.01
CA ARG A 130 18.32 -11.76 -0.46
C ARG A 130 18.74 -10.82 -1.57
N ARG A 131 18.04 -9.70 -1.62
CA ARG A 131 18.20 -8.72 -2.69
C ARG A 131 19.22 -7.64 -2.37
N ASP A 132 19.59 -7.47 -1.11
CA ASP A 132 20.70 -6.59 -0.70
C ASP A 132 22.04 -7.00 -1.32
N LYS A 133 22.17 -8.26 -1.78
CA LYS A 133 23.33 -8.78 -2.50
C LYS A 133 23.24 -8.66 -4.03
N TRP A 134 22.11 -8.22 -4.57
CA TRP A 134 21.97 -8.03 -6.01
C TRP A 134 22.84 -6.88 -6.48
N THR A 135 23.44 -7.02 -7.66
CA THR A 135 24.18 -5.94 -8.30
C THR A 135 23.18 -5.06 -9.04
N GLU A 136 23.25 -3.75 -8.85
CA GLU A 136 22.22 -2.84 -9.38
C GLU A 136 22.01 -3.02 -10.89
N GLY A 137 20.79 -3.35 -11.28
CA GLY A 137 20.38 -3.58 -12.67
C GLY A 137 20.79 -4.93 -13.30
N VAL A 138 21.72 -5.68 -12.73
CA VAL A 138 22.29 -6.86 -13.40
C VAL A 138 21.32 -8.04 -13.41
N GLU A 139 20.85 -8.47 -12.23
CA GLU A 139 19.92 -9.60 -12.12
C GLU A 139 18.59 -9.30 -12.82
N THR A 140 18.11 -8.06 -12.73
CA THR A 140 16.89 -7.63 -13.41
C THR A 140 17.06 -7.63 -14.92
N GLU A 141 18.21 -7.20 -15.44
CA GLU A 141 18.54 -7.27 -16.86
C GLU A 141 18.65 -8.72 -17.34
N ILE A 142 19.28 -9.62 -16.58
CA ILE A 142 19.35 -11.05 -16.92
C ILE A 142 17.94 -11.64 -17.08
N LEU A 143 17.07 -11.40 -16.10
CA LEU A 143 15.69 -11.88 -16.14
C LEU A 143 14.91 -11.25 -17.29
N THR A 144 15.08 -9.95 -17.54
CA THR A 144 14.38 -9.23 -18.61
C THR A 144 14.86 -9.66 -19.99
N ARG A 145 16.17 -9.89 -20.19
CA ARG A 145 16.70 -10.42 -21.45
C ARG A 145 16.19 -11.82 -21.74
N ARG A 146 16.06 -12.67 -20.71
CA ARG A 146 15.63 -14.06 -20.86
C ARG A 146 14.12 -14.22 -21.06
N TYR A 147 13.30 -13.46 -20.35
CA TYR A 147 11.85 -13.63 -20.32
C TYR A 147 11.07 -12.46 -20.96
N GLY A 148 11.74 -11.38 -21.32
CA GLY A 148 11.17 -10.23 -22.00
C GLY A 148 10.05 -9.56 -21.20
N TYR A 149 9.01 -9.14 -21.92
CA TYR A 149 7.82 -8.48 -21.36
C TYR A 149 7.07 -9.32 -20.32
N SER A 150 7.26 -10.65 -20.34
CA SER A 150 6.61 -11.57 -19.40
C SER A 150 6.95 -11.27 -17.94
N VAL A 151 8.15 -10.72 -17.66
CA VAL A 151 8.53 -10.33 -16.28
C VAL A 151 7.60 -9.23 -15.74
N LYS A 152 7.22 -8.26 -16.59
CA LYS A 152 6.30 -7.16 -16.22
C LYS A 152 4.93 -7.71 -15.85
N ILE A 153 4.38 -8.58 -16.69
CA ILE A 153 3.08 -9.23 -16.49
C ILE A 153 3.09 -10.08 -15.21
N MET A 154 4.12 -10.90 -15.06
CA MET A 154 4.27 -11.82 -13.93
C MET A 154 4.36 -11.08 -12.60
N ASP A 155 5.15 -9.99 -12.53
CA ASP A 155 5.21 -9.12 -11.35
C ASP A 155 3.84 -8.55 -10.99
N ALA A 156 3.11 -8.05 -11.99
CA ALA A 156 1.79 -7.47 -11.80
C ALA A 156 0.80 -8.52 -11.28
N VAL A 157 0.70 -9.68 -11.92
CA VAL A 157 -0.25 -10.73 -11.53
C VAL A 157 0.07 -11.27 -10.13
N ASN A 158 1.32 -11.64 -9.87
CA ASN A 158 1.70 -12.23 -8.58
C ASN A 158 1.42 -11.27 -7.41
N ARG A 159 1.84 -10.00 -7.56
CA ARG A 159 1.60 -8.98 -6.53
C ARG A 159 0.11 -8.74 -6.32
N ARG A 160 -0.68 -8.63 -7.40
CA ARG A 160 -2.09 -8.25 -7.32
C ARG A 160 -3.03 -9.33 -6.86
N VAL A 161 -2.76 -10.60 -7.17
CA VAL A 161 -3.55 -11.69 -6.58
C VAL A 161 -3.34 -11.72 -5.07
N GLY A 162 -2.09 -11.64 -4.61
CA GLY A 162 -1.78 -11.53 -3.18
C GLY A 162 -2.44 -10.29 -2.54
N HIS A 163 -2.45 -9.16 -3.24
CA HIS A 163 -3.11 -7.92 -2.79
C HIS A 163 -4.63 -8.07 -2.65
N LEU A 164 -5.32 -8.67 -3.62
CA LEU A 164 -6.77 -8.88 -3.55
C LEU A 164 -7.15 -9.80 -2.38
N VAL A 165 -6.39 -10.89 -2.16
CA VAL A 165 -6.61 -11.77 -0.99
C VAL A 165 -6.38 -11.02 0.32
N HIS A 166 -5.29 -10.23 0.41
CA HIS A 166 -5.01 -9.38 1.58
C HIS A 166 -6.18 -8.48 1.92
N TYR A 167 -6.72 -7.77 0.93
CA TYR A 167 -7.80 -6.84 1.16
C TYR A 167 -9.15 -7.52 1.34
N GLY A 168 -9.38 -8.68 0.74
CA GLY A 168 -10.55 -9.52 1.03
C GLY A 168 -10.61 -9.89 2.52
N ILE A 169 -9.50 -10.33 3.10
CA ILE A 169 -9.39 -10.59 4.55
C ILE A 169 -9.71 -9.32 5.35
N HIS A 170 -9.22 -8.15 4.93
CA HIS A 170 -9.51 -6.89 5.61
C HIS A 170 -10.96 -6.45 5.50
N VAL A 171 -11.61 -6.63 4.35
CA VAL A 171 -13.05 -6.37 4.20
C VAL A 171 -13.84 -7.26 5.15
N LEU A 172 -13.48 -8.53 5.29
CA LEU A 172 -14.09 -9.42 6.29
C LEU A 172 -13.84 -8.92 7.72
N ILE A 173 -12.62 -8.47 8.04
CA ILE A 173 -12.32 -7.89 9.35
C ILE A 173 -13.18 -6.65 9.62
N PHE A 174 -13.34 -5.74 8.65
CA PHE A 174 -14.23 -4.58 8.79
C PHE A 174 -15.69 -5.02 8.98
N ALA A 175 -16.19 -5.90 8.13
CA ALA A 175 -17.58 -6.35 8.14
C ALA A 175 -17.98 -7.13 9.40
N TYR A 176 -17.05 -7.88 10.00
CA TYR A 176 -17.31 -8.73 11.18
C TYR A 176 -16.70 -8.22 12.48
N SER A 177 -16.10 -7.03 12.49
CA SER A 177 -15.60 -6.43 13.73
C SER A 177 -16.74 -5.87 14.57
N ALA A 178 -16.63 -6.05 15.88
CA ALA A 178 -17.67 -5.63 16.82
C ALA A 178 -17.56 -4.15 17.25
N THR A 179 -16.38 -3.54 17.16
CA THR A 179 -16.16 -2.15 17.60
C THR A 179 -15.09 -1.44 16.77
N ALA A 180 -15.23 -0.12 16.61
CA ALA A 180 -14.22 0.72 15.94
C ALA A 180 -12.89 0.74 16.71
N HIS A 181 -12.95 0.73 18.05
CA HIS A 181 -11.75 0.68 18.91
C HIS A 181 -10.90 -0.57 18.66
N ALA A 182 -11.54 -1.74 18.54
CA ALA A 182 -10.82 -2.97 18.25
C ALA A 182 -10.15 -2.89 16.85
N LEU A 183 -10.85 -2.35 15.85
CA LEU A 183 -10.28 -2.13 14.52
C LEU A 183 -9.07 -1.19 14.54
N LEU A 184 -9.16 -0.07 15.26
CA LEU A 184 -8.06 0.90 15.37
C LEU A 184 -6.82 0.24 15.96
N GLN A 185 -6.97 -0.43 17.10
CA GLN A 185 -5.90 -1.17 17.75
C GLN A 185 -5.35 -2.25 16.80
N THR A 186 -6.22 -3.04 16.16
CA THR A 186 -5.81 -4.09 15.22
C THR A 186 -4.94 -3.55 14.10
N PHE A 187 -5.36 -2.51 13.38
CA PHE A 187 -4.59 -1.99 12.25
C PHE A 187 -3.32 -1.26 12.68
N PHE A 188 -3.37 -0.52 13.78
CA PHE A 188 -2.20 0.15 14.33
C PHE A 188 -1.12 -0.87 14.74
N TYR A 189 -1.49 -1.86 15.56
CA TYR A 189 -0.54 -2.88 16.01
C TYR A 189 -0.10 -3.80 14.89
N LEU A 190 -0.95 -4.10 13.90
CA LEU A 190 -0.54 -4.86 12.73
C LEU A 190 0.51 -4.09 11.90
N ALA A 191 0.39 -2.76 11.76
CA ALA A 191 1.39 -1.94 11.07
C ALA A 191 2.74 -1.95 11.80
N VAL A 192 2.71 -1.76 13.13
CA VAL A 192 3.92 -1.82 13.97
C VAL A 192 4.54 -3.22 13.96
N PHE A 193 3.72 -4.26 14.07
CA PHE A 193 4.20 -5.63 14.05
C PHE A 193 4.81 -5.98 12.70
N ARG A 194 4.18 -5.61 11.58
CA ARG A 194 4.75 -5.77 10.22
C ARG A 194 6.08 -5.06 10.08
N PHE A 195 6.19 -3.84 10.60
CA PHE A 195 7.45 -3.10 10.62
C PHE A 195 8.56 -3.91 11.32
N VAL A 196 8.29 -4.39 12.54
CA VAL A 196 9.25 -5.20 13.32
C VAL A 196 9.56 -6.53 12.63
N SER A 197 8.54 -7.27 12.19
CA SER A 197 8.71 -8.57 11.53
C SER A 197 9.52 -8.45 10.25
N HIS A 198 9.28 -7.45 9.42
CA HIS A 198 10.07 -7.25 8.20
C HIS A 198 11.54 -6.94 8.51
N VAL A 199 11.84 -6.17 9.57
CA VAL A 199 13.23 -5.94 10.04
C VAL A 199 13.90 -7.26 10.40
N LEU A 200 13.22 -8.09 11.20
CA LEU A 200 13.77 -9.32 11.75
C LEU A 200 13.89 -10.43 10.70
N LEU A 201 12.96 -10.48 9.74
CA LEU A 201 12.86 -11.53 8.72
C LEU A 201 13.53 -11.17 7.39
N GLU A 202 14.37 -10.13 7.35
CA GLU A 202 15.18 -9.81 6.17
C GLU A 202 16.37 -10.79 5.99
N GLN A 203 16.08 -12.08 6.08
CA GLN A 203 17.02 -13.18 5.95
C GLN A 203 16.68 -14.05 4.72
N ASP A 204 17.56 -15.01 4.43
CA ASP A 204 17.38 -16.02 3.37
C ASP A 204 16.74 -17.31 3.85
N ASP A 205 16.16 -17.30 5.06
CA ASP A 205 15.44 -18.45 5.59
C ASP A 205 14.04 -18.60 4.95
N CYS A 206 13.38 -19.72 5.26
CA CYS A 206 12.05 -20.02 4.75
C CYS A 206 11.04 -18.90 5.05
N MET A 207 11.12 -18.30 6.25
CA MET A 207 10.19 -17.26 6.68
C MET A 207 10.42 -15.96 5.91
N GLY A 208 11.67 -15.57 5.69
CA GLY A 208 12.03 -14.43 4.86
C GLY A 208 11.57 -14.60 3.41
N VAL A 209 11.76 -15.78 2.82
CA VAL A 209 11.28 -16.07 1.46
C VAL A 209 9.76 -15.97 1.36
N VAL A 210 9.03 -16.49 2.34
CA VAL A 210 7.57 -16.38 2.40
C VAL A 210 7.14 -14.92 2.54
N GLU A 211 7.68 -14.20 3.52
CA GLU A 211 7.28 -12.83 3.84
C GLU A 211 7.55 -11.85 2.68
N TYR A 212 8.61 -12.09 1.92
CA TYR A 212 9.00 -11.26 0.77
C TYR A 212 8.55 -11.80 -0.60
N SER A 213 7.67 -12.80 -0.64
CA SER A 213 7.12 -13.37 -1.89
C SER A 213 6.40 -12.37 -2.80
N GLY A 214 5.89 -11.26 -2.24
CA GLY A 214 5.27 -10.16 -2.97
C GLY A 214 6.24 -9.15 -3.59
N ALA A 215 7.55 -9.30 -3.38
CA ALA A 215 8.54 -8.36 -3.91
C ALA A 215 8.66 -8.47 -5.43
N ARG A 216 8.43 -7.38 -6.15
CA ARG A 216 8.50 -7.35 -7.63
C ARG A 216 9.92 -7.57 -8.10
N MET A 217 10.15 -8.45 -9.06
CA MET A 217 11.46 -8.69 -9.66
C MET A 217 12.05 -7.41 -10.25
N ARG A 218 11.24 -6.62 -10.94
CA ARG A 218 11.66 -5.36 -11.56
C ARG A 218 12.11 -4.28 -10.59
N ASP A 219 11.77 -4.41 -9.30
CA ASP A 219 12.28 -3.49 -8.26
C ASP A 219 13.73 -3.82 -7.84
N GLY A 220 14.33 -4.84 -8.45
CA GLY A 220 15.75 -5.19 -8.28
C GLY A 220 16.15 -5.36 -6.82
N ARG A 221 17.29 -4.76 -6.47
CA ARG A 221 17.87 -4.73 -5.12
C ARG A 221 16.89 -4.19 -4.07
N PHE A 222 16.00 -3.27 -4.47
CA PHE A 222 15.06 -2.58 -3.59
C PHE A 222 13.74 -3.33 -3.38
N GLY A 223 13.46 -4.41 -4.10
CA GLY A 223 12.12 -5.03 -4.09
C GLY A 223 11.61 -5.49 -2.72
N ARG A 224 12.50 -6.03 -1.86
CA ARG A 224 12.11 -6.42 -0.48
C ARG A 224 11.79 -5.20 0.38
N PHE A 225 12.63 -4.16 0.29
CA PHE A 225 12.43 -2.92 1.04
C PHE A 225 11.17 -2.17 0.59
N ASN A 226 10.91 -2.10 -0.72
CA ASN A 226 9.70 -1.49 -1.25
C ASN A 226 8.44 -2.21 -0.74
N LEU A 227 8.47 -3.54 -0.64
CA LEU A 227 7.37 -4.31 -0.06
C LEU A 227 7.14 -3.95 1.41
N LEU A 228 8.22 -3.81 2.20
CA LEU A 228 8.14 -3.40 3.60
C LEU A 228 7.46 -2.03 3.74
N VAL A 229 7.93 -1.04 2.99
CA VAL A 229 7.37 0.33 3.02
C VAL A 229 5.88 0.30 2.67
N VAL A 230 5.50 -0.38 1.57
CA VAL A 230 4.10 -0.53 1.15
C VAL A 230 3.23 -1.16 2.24
N SER A 231 3.73 -2.21 2.91
CA SER A 231 2.99 -2.90 3.97
C SER A 231 2.73 -2.02 5.18
N VAL A 232 3.75 -1.27 5.63
CA VAL A 232 3.66 -0.38 6.80
C VAL A 232 2.74 0.79 6.51
N TRP A 233 2.92 1.46 5.37
CA TRP A 233 2.07 2.57 4.95
C TRP A 233 0.62 2.14 4.73
N GLY A 234 0.38 0.98 4.13
CA GLY A 234 -0.97 0.43 3.98
C GLY A 234 -1.64 0.10 5.31
N GLY A 235 -0.89 -0.40 6.30
CA GLY A 235 -1.40 -0.64 7.66
C GLY A 235 -1.84 0.65 8.36
N PHE A 236 -0.98 1.68 8.33
CA PHE A 236 -1.31 2.99 8.89
C PHE A 236 -2.44 3.70 8.14
N GLY A 237 -2.59 3.50 6.83
CA GLY A 237 -3.71 4.06 6.06
C GLY A 237 -5.07 3.53 6.54
N LYS A 238 -5.15 2.24 6.88
CA LYS A 238 -6.36 1.64 7.46
C LYS A 238 -6.63 2.15 8.87
N ALA A 239 -5.59 2.29 9.70
CA ALA A 239 -5.72 2.88 11.02
C ALA A 239 -6.21 4.34 10.94
N MET A 240 -5.73 5.11 9.95
CA MET A 240 -6.17 6.49 9.68
C MET A 240 -7.65 6.55 9.33
N VAL A 241 -8.16 5.67 8.46
CA VAL A 241 -9.60 5.60 8.14
C VAL A 241 -10.44 5.38 9.39
N VAL A 242 -10.07 4.38 10.19
CA VAL A 242 -10.79 4.06 11.43
C VAL A 242 -10.80 5.26 12.37
N MET A 243 -9.64 5.88 12.58
CA MET A 243 -9.50 7.06 13.44
C MET A 243 -10.37 8.22 12.94
N LEU A 244 -10.34 8.52 11.65
CA LEU A 244 -11.13 9.60 11.05
C LEU A 244 -12.64 9.36 11.20
N LEU A 245 -13.09 8.12 11.06
CA LEU A 245 -14.49 7.75 11.26
C LEU A 245 -14.93 7.82 12.74
N ILE A 246 -14.07 7.41 13.68
CA ILE A 246 -14.30 7.61 15.13
C ILE A 246 -14.44 9.10 15.44
N LEU A 247 -13.55 9.93 14.90
CA LEU A 247 -13.58 11.38 15.13
C LEU A 247 -14.83 12.05 14.53
N LYS A 248 -15.44 11.44 13.51
CA LYS A 248 -16.74 11.86 12.97
C LYS A 248 -17.95 11.31 13.74
N GLY A 249 -17.73 10.43 14.72
CA GLY A 249 -18.77 9.88 15.58
C GLY A 249 -19.54 8.71 14.97
N TYR A 250 -18.98 8.04 13.94
CA TYR A 250 -19.61 6.86 13.34
C TYR A 250 -19.36 5.56 14.14
N ASP A 251 -18.57 5.62 15.21
CA ASP A 251 -18.27 4.48 16.09
C ASP A 251 -19.44 4.09 17.03
N ARG A 252 -20.51 4.88 17.05
CA ARG A 252 -21.73 4.61 17.82
C ARG A 252 -22.51 3.43 17.26
N GLU A 253 -23.16 2.67 18.13
CA GLU A 253 -23.87 1.44 17.79
C GLU A 253 -24.97 1.64 16.73
N ASP A 254 -25.68 2.76 16.79
CA ASP A 254 -26.73 3.14 15.83
C ASP A 254 -26.19 3.41 14.41
N ASN A 255 -24.92 3.82 14.31
CA ASN A 255 -24.28 4.21 13.05
C ASN A 255 -23.13 3.29 12.62
N PHE A 256 -22.89 2.19 13.35
CA PHE A 256 -21.73 1.34 13.12
C PHE A 256 -21.76 0.63 11.76
N HIS A 257 -22.95 0.36 11.21
CA HIS A 257 -23.11 -0.16 9.85
C HIS A 257 -22.62 0.86 8.80
N LEU A 258 -22.88 2.16 9.01
CA LEU A 258 -22.35 3.23 8.15
C LEU A 258 -20.84 3.38 8.30
N PHE A 259 -20.31 3.23 9.52
CA PHE A 259 -18.86 3.15 9.75
C PHE A 259 -18.23 2.08 8.85
N GLN A 260 -18.81 0.87 8.84
CA GLN A 260 -18.30 -0.25 8.04
C GLN A 260 -18.41 0.04 6.54
N ALA A 261 -19.55 0.56 6.09
CA ALA A 261 -19.76 0.94 4.70
C ALA A 261 -18.74 1.99 4.24
N TYR A 262 -18.57 3.10 4.97
CA TYR A 262 -17.62 4.16 4.61
C TYR A 262 -16.17 3.71 4.68
N ALA A 263 -15.81 2.87 5.66
CA ALA A 263 -14.48 2.30 5.73
C ALA A 263 -14.20 1.40 4.50
N ILE A 264 -15.14 0.54 4.12
CA ILE A 264 -15.00 -0.32 2.94
C ILE A 264 -14.98 0.50 1.65
N LEU A 265 -15.81 1.54 1.53
CA LEU A 265 -15.81 2.45 0.38
C LEU A 265 -14.47 3.16 0.19
N ALA A 266 -13.88 3.67 1.28
CA ALA A 266 -12.56 4.32 1.24
C ALA A 266 -11.45 3.37 0.77
N LEU A 267 -11.62 2.05 0.91
CA LEU A 267 -10.66 1.06 0.46
C LEU A 267 -10.80 0.71 -1.03
N GLN A 268 -11.92 1.00 -1.71
CA GLN A 268 -12.13 0.51 -3.08
C GLN A 268 -11.05 0.97 -4.06
N GLY A 269 -10.55 2.19 -3.89
CA GLY A 269 -9.44 2.73 -4.68
C GLY A 269 -8.17 1.91 -4.55
N VAL A 270 -7.82 1.45 -3.34
CA VAL A 270 -6.63 0.62 -3.14
C VAL A 270 -6.89 -0.83 -3.51
N ILE A 271 -8.10 -1.37 -3.28
CA ILE A 271 -8.39 -2.78 -3.55
C ILE A 271 -8.46 -3.02 -5.06
N TRP A 272 -9.40 -2.36 -5.71
CA TRP A 272 -9.74 -2.61 -7.11
C TRP A 272 -9.05 -1.62 -8.04
N GLY A 273 -9.01 -0.34 -7.66
CA GLY A 273 -8.37 0.70 -8.45
C GLY A 273 -6.89 0.39 -8.73
N ASP A 274 -6.08 0.33 -7.68
CA ASP A 274 -4.64 0.04 -7.76
C ASP A 274 -4.35 -1.34 -8.41
N THR A 275 -5.19 -2.34 -8.15
CA THR A 275 -5.08 -3.66 -8.82
C THR A 275 -5.32 -3.57 -10.32
N ALA A 276 -6.43 -2.94 -10.73
CA ALA A 276 -6.76 -2.76 -12.14
C ALA A 276 -5.71 -1.89 -12.83
N GLY A 277 -5.20 -0.85 -12.15
CA GLY A 277 -4.15 0.00 -12.67
C GLY A 277 -2.87 -0.74 -13.00
N GLU A 278 -2.37 -1.57 -12.07
CA GLU A 278 -1.15 -2.34 -12.34
C GLU A 278 -1.37 -3.46 -13.36
N VAL A 279 -2.52 -4.15 -13.35
CA VAL A 279 -2.83 -5.19 -14.33
C VAL A 279 -3.01 -4.59 -15.72
N ILE A 280 -3.94 -3.65 -15.91
CA ILE A 280 -4.21 -3.06 -17.23
C ILE A 280 -2.97 -2.32 -17.75
N GLY A 281 -2.29 -1.55 -16.89
CA GLY A 281 -1.06 -0.85 -17.28
C GLY A 281 0.10 -1.79 -17.63
N SER A 282 0.15 -3.00 -17.05
CA SER A 282 1.19 -3.99 -17.35
C SER A 282 0.92 -4.84 -18.57
N PHE A 283 -0.33 -4.96 -19.03
CA PHE A 283 -0.69 -5.73 -20.21
C PHE A 283 -0.93 -4.84 -21.44
N PHE A 284 -1.51 -3.67 -21.25
CA PHE A 284 -2.01 -2.81 -22.34
C PHE A 284 -1.41 -1.40 -22.33
N GLY A 285 -0.66 -1.03 -21.29
CA GLY A 285 -0.12 0.31 -21.14
C GLY A 285 0.93 0.63 -22.21
N LYS A 286 0.68 1.69 -22.98
CA LYS A 286 1.60 2.21 -24.01
C LYS A 286 2.09 3.61 -23.65
N LEU A 287 1.23 4.43 -23.05
CA LEU A 287 1.53 5.82 -22.72
C LEU A 287 2.13 5.90 -21.32
N GLU A 288 3.43 5.63 -21.23
CA GLU A 288 4.18 5.63 -19.97
C GLU A 288 4.58 7.04 -19.53
N PHE A 289 4.52 7.31 -18.22
CA PHE A 289 5.05 8.51 -17.59
C PHE A 289 5.74 8.16 -16.27
N ASP A 290 6.73 8.96 -15.90
CA ASP A 290 7.54 8.74 -14.69
C ASP A 290 6.81 9.25 -13.44
N VAL A 291 6.90 8.50 -12.36
CA VAL A 291 6.35 8.84 -11.04
C VAL A 291 7.47 8.78 -10.00
N GLY A 292 7.56 9.83 -9.18
CA GLY A 292 8.56 9.95 -8.13
C GLY A 292 8.25 9.10 -6.89
N GLY A 293 9.26 8.89 -6.03
CA GLY A 293 9.08 8.22 -4.75
C GLY A 293 10.31 7.47 -4.26
N PHE A 294 10.08 6.53 -3.34
CA PHE A 294 11.14 5.65 -2.84
C PHE A 294 11.54 4.60 -3.88
N GLY A 295 12.84 4.46 -4.12
CA GLY A 295 13.42 3.45 -5.01
C GLY A 295 13.71 3.97 -6.43
N GLU A 296 13.87 3.03 -7.35
CA GLU A 296 14.07 3.32 -8.77
C GLU A 296 12.85 4.04 -9.38
N THR A 297 13.08 4.94 -10.34
CA THR A 297 12.03 5.68 -11.06
C THR A 297 10.99 4.71 -11.61
N ASN A 298 9.75 4.81 -11.12
CA ASN A 298 8.67 3.91 -11.50
C ASN A 298 7.85 4.55 -12.62
N LYS A 299 7.48 3.76 -13.62
CA LYS A 299 6.58 4.21 -14.68
C LYS A 299 5.15 3.79 -14.41
N LYS A 300 4.22 4.71 -14.63
CA LYS A 300 2.79 4.43 -14.72
C LYS A 300 2.33 4.67 -16.15
N THR A 301 1.11 4.23 -16.47
CA THR A 301 0.57 4.33 -17.83
C THR A 301 -0.79 4.99 -17.78
N LEU A 302 -1.14 5.80 -18.78
CA LEU A 302 -2.45 6.45 -18.84
C LEU A 302 -3.60 5.43 -18.85
N GLU A 303 -3.39 4.28 -19.50
CA GLU A 303 -4.36 3.17 -19.56
C GLU A 303 -4.59 2.56 -18.17
N GLY A 304 -3.52 2.30 -17.42
CA GLY A 304 -3.60 1.86 -16.02
C GLY A 304 -4.30 2.89 -15.12
N THR A 305 -3.95 4.16 -15.26
CA THR A 305 -4.60 5.25 -14.51
C THR A 305 -6.10 5.36 -14.80
N SER A 306 -6.51 5.19 -16.06
CA SER A 306 -7.93 5.17 -16.44
C SER A 306 -8.66 3.95 -15.84
N ALA A 307 -7.97 2.80 -15.78
CA ALA A 307 -8.50 1.60 -15.15
C ALA A 307 -8.68 1.77 -13.63
N VAL A 308 -7.82 2.54 -12.95
CA VAL A 308 -7.96 2.86 -11.52
C VAL A 308 -9.29 3.57 -11.28
N TRP A 309 -9.58 4.60 -12.08
CA TRP A 309 -10.83 5.36 -11.96
C TRP A 309 -12.05 4.46 -12.17
N LEU A 310 -12.08 3.71 -13.29
CA LEU A 310 -13.21 2.85 -13.64
C LEU A 310 -13.43 1.73 -12.61
N ALA A 311 -12.36 1.05 -12.19
CA ALA A 311 -12.47 -0.04 -11.22
C ALA A 311 -12.89 0.47 -9.84
N THR A 312 -12.40 1.64 -9.42
CA THR A 312 -12.85 2.28 -8.17
C THR A 312 -14.33 2.65 -8.26
N ALA A 313 -14.79 3.23 -9.37
CA ALA A 313 -16.18 3.63 -9.53
C ALA A 313 -17.14 2.44 -9.50
N ILE A 314 -16.84 1.39 -10.28
CA ILE A 314 -17.66 0.17 -10.37
C ILE A 314 -17.72 -0.55 -9.01
N SER A 315 -16.58 -0.69 -8.33
CA SER A 315 -16.54 -1.39 -7.05
C SER A 315 -17.20 -0.59 -5.92
N SER A 316 -17.04 0.74 -5.89
CA SER A 316 -17.77 1.61 -4.96
C SER A 316 -19.28 1.53 -5.17
N TRP A 317 -19.75 1.57 -6.43
CA TRP A 317 -21.16 1.35 -6.74
C TRP A 317 -21.64 -0.01 -6.22
N TRP A 318 -20.88 -1.09 -6.46
CA TRP A 318 -21.22 -2.42 -5.96
C TRP A 318 -21.33 -2.49 -4.44
N VAL A 319 -20.38 -1.89 -3.71
CA VAL A 319 -20.42 -1.83 -2.24
C VAL A 319 -21.71 -1.14 -1.75
N LEU A 320 -22.11 -0.05 -2.39
CA LEU A 320 -23.33 0.68 -2.03
C LEU A 320 -24.60 -0.13 -2.28
N GLN A 321 -24.64 -0.91 -3.37
CA GLN A 321 -25.75 -1.83 -3.64
C GLN A 321 -25.85 -2.93 -2.57
N VAL A 322 -24.71 -3.54 -2.20
CA VAL A 322 -24.66 -4.61 -1.20
C VAL A 322 -25.05 -4.10 0.20
N TRP A 323 -24.60 -2.90 0.57
CA TRP A 323 -24.89 -2.29 1.87
C TRP A 323 -26.22 -1.53 1.92
N GLN A 324 -26.97 -1.50 0.81
CA GLN A 324 -28.25 -0.77 0.68
C GLN A 324 -28.15 0.71 1.11
N ALA A 325 -26.96 1.29 0.96
CA ALA A 325 -26.72 2.71 1.20
C ALA A 325 -27.21 3.49 -0.02
N GLY A 326 -28.49 3.85 -0.01
CA GLY A 326 -29.12 4.64 -1.08
C GLY A 326 -28.67 6.10 -1.09
N ASP A 327 -29.22 6.89 -2.02
CA ASP A 327 -28.87 8.31 -2.18
C ASP A 327 -29.02 9.14 -0.90
N ALA A 328 -29.91 8.75 0.02
CA ALA A 328 -30.11 9.42 1.30
C ALA A 328 -28.88 9.39 2.22
N ALA A 329 -27.94 8.47 1.99
CA ALA A 329 -26.68 8.42 2.74
C ALA A 329 -25.68 9.50 2.31
N PHE A 330 -25.91 10.19 1.18
CA PHE A 330 -24.95 11.14 0.60
C PHE A 330 -25.57 12.50 0.26
N GLN A 331 -25.09 13.56 0.89
CA GLN A 331 -25.34 14.95 0.53
C GLN A 331 -24.86 15.19 -0.91
N GLY A 332 -25.78 15.52 -1.84
CA GLY A 332 -25.44 15.72 -3.25
C GLY A 332 -25.51 14.46 -4.13
N GLY A 333 -25.90 13.31 -3.56
CA GLY A 333 -26.21 12.09 -4.29
C GLY A 333 -25.05 11.09 -4.42
N MET A 334 -25.42 9.81 -4.49
CA MET A 334 -24.49 8.68 -4.47
C MET A 334 -23.48 8.73 -5.62
N TRP A 335 -23.94 9.04 -6.83
CA TRP A 335 -23.09 9.08 -8.02
C TRP A 335 -22.01 10.14 -7.95
N LEU A 336 -22.32 11.31 -7.38
CA LEU A 336 -21.34 12.36 -7.21
C LEU A 336 -20.23 11.92 -6.23
N ALA A 337 -20.61 11.29 -5.12
CA ALA A 337 -19.66 10.73 -4.17
C ALA A 337 -18.76 9.65 -4.83
N ILE A 338 -19.32 8.74 -5.63
CA ILE A 338 -18.55 7.73 -6.38
C ILE A 338 -17.57 8.39 -7.37
N CYS A 339 -18.02 9.36 -8.16
CA CYS A 339 -17.17 10.03 -9.15
C CYS A 339 -16.04 10.80 -8.48
N CYS A 340 -16.33 11.54 -7.41
CA CYS A 340 -15.32 12.31 -6.67
C CYS A 340 -14.31 11.39 -5.98
N THR A 341 -14.76 10.35 -5.30
CA THR A 341 -13.85 9.39 -4.64
C THR A 341 -12.97 8.64 -5.64
N SER A 342 -13.50 8.23 -6.79
CA SER A 342 -12.74 7.58 -7.85
C SER A 342 -11.70 8.51 -8.48
N THR A 343 -12.05 9.79 -8.65
CA THR A 343 -11.10 10.82 -9.10
C THR A 343 -9.99 11.03 -8.07
N VAL A 344 -10.33 11.12 -6.78
CA VAL A 344 -9.32 11.25 -5.71
C VAL A 344 -8.42 10.03 -5.64
N ALA A 345 -8.96 8.81 -5.73
CA ALA A 345 -8.15 7.58 -5.79
C ALA A 345 -7.15 7.62 -6.95
N THR A 346 -7.61 8.07 -8.12
CA THR A 346 -6.78 8.17 -9.33
C THR A 346 -5.69 9.23 -9.20
N ILE A 347 -6.01 10.40 -8.64
CA ILE A 347 -5.04 11.46 -8.38
C ILE A 347 -3.99 10.96 -7.37
N MET A 348 -4.42 10.33 -6.27
CA MET A 348 -3.52 9.81 -5.26
C MET A 348 -2.65 8.66 -5.79
N GLU A 349 -3.19 7.82 -6.66
CA GLU A 349 -2.41 6.81 -7.38
C GLU A 349 -1.31 7.46 -8.21
N ILE A 350 -1.56 8.57 -8.91
CA ILE A 350 -0.52 9.26 -9.70
C ILE A 350 0.47 10.02 -8.82
N ALA A 351 -0.03 10.73 -7.80
CA ALA A 351 0.72 11.74 -7.07
C ALA A 351 1.44 11.21 -5.83
N ALA A 352 0.99 10.08 -5.27
CA ALA A 352 1.60 9.52 -4.07
C ALA A 352 3.04 9.07 -4.38
N PRO A 353 4.00 9.38 -3.49
CA PRO A 353 5.33 8.81 -3.57
C PRO A 353 5.26 7.29 -3.67
N ARG A 354 6.04 6.70 -4.57
CA ARG A 354 6.16 5.26 -4.70
C ARG A 354 6.31 4.57 -3.34
N GLY A 355 5.48 3.55 -3.11
CA GLY A 355 5.47 2.77 -1.88
C GLY A 355 4.54 3.31 -0.79
N THR A 356 3.95 4.49 -0.99
CA THR A 356 3.03 5.14 -0.03
C THR A 356 1.60 5.26 -0.57
N ASP A 357 1.38 4.86 -1.82
CA ASP A 357 0.10 4.84 -2.54
C ASP A 357 -1.05 4.29 -1.69
N ASN A 358 -0.86 3.14 -1.04
CA ASN A 358 -1.89 2.53 -0.19
C ASN A 358 -2.41 3.47 0.93
N PHE A 359 -1.54 4.29 1.51
CA PHE A 359 -1.93 5.24 2.55
C PHE A 359 -2.69 6.43 1.96
N PHE A 360 -2.12 7.04 0.91
CA PHE A 360 -2.65 8.27 0.30
C PHE A 360 -3.99 8.03 -0.40
N ILE A 361 -4.13 6.92 -1.13
CA ILE A 361 -5.39 6.56 -1.80
C ILE A 361 -6.50 6.44 -0.77
N VAL A 362 -6.28 5.63 0.26
CA VAL A 362 -7.30 5.32 1.27
C VAL A 362 -7.64 6.56 2.12
N THR A 363 -6.64 7.32 2.55
CA THR A 363 -6.83 8.56 3.33
C THR A 363 -7.51 9.65 2.50
N GLY A 364 -7.12 9.79 1.24
CA GLY A 364 -7.76 10.73 0.31
C GLY A 364 -9.22 10.36 0.04
N CYS A 365 -9.52 9.08 -0.16
CA CYS A 365 -10.89 8.62 -0.40
C CYS A 365 -11.79 8.87 0.81
N ILE A 366 -11.35 8.56 2.04
CA ILE A 366 -12.17 8.84 3.22
C ILE A 366 -12.36 10.35 3.47
N ALA A 367 -11.33 11.16 3.23
CA ALA A 367 -11.43 12.61 3.30
C ALA A 367 -12.42 13.17 2.26
N CYS A 368 -12.43 12.59 1.06
CA CYS A 368 -13.41 12.92 0.02
C CYS A 368 -14.84 12.54 0.44
N LEU A 369 -15.03 11.35 1.01
CA LEU A 369 -16.35 10.90 1.49
C LEU A 369 -16.93 11.85 2.56
N PHE A 370 -16.09 12.46 3.40
CA PHE A 370 -16.52 13.42 4.43
C PHE A 370 -17.17 14.71 3.92
N PHE A 371 -17.11 14.99 2.62
CA PHE A 371 -17.87 16.08 2.02
C PHE A 371 -19.29 15.69 1.65
N PHE A 372 -19.55 14.38 1.54
CA PHE A 372 -20.82 13.84 1.11
C PHE A 372 -21.60 13.22 2.28
N ILE A 373 -20.99 13.02 3.45
CA ILE A 373 -21.65 12.48 4.65
C ILE A 373 -21.73 13.58 5.70
#